data_AF-A0A0A2C024-F1
#
_entry.id   AF-A0A0A2C024-F1
#
_cell.length_a   1.000
_cell.length_b   1.000
_cell.length_c   1.000
_cell.angle_alpha   90.00
_cell.angle_beta   90.00
_cell.angle_gamma   90.00
#
_symmetry.space_group_name_H-M   'P 1'
#
loop_
_entity.id
_entity.type
_entity.pdbx_description
1 polymer ?
#
loop_
_entity_poly.entity_id
_entity_poly.type
_entity_poly.pdbx_seq_one_letter_code
_entity_poly.pdbx_strand_id
1 'polypeptide(L)'
;MEEQKYVIAIALAEQNNKRLMPLGGKTFSGVDPLSQSSKKEVEKIILDLLLRIFQRTTEGSLKISNDETGLLLAEISFESMHNNIPIIKSNWINSGDTDTLIEKLKSISSNLWSVKFQKHEGIIFNDLKNEKLS
;
A
#
# COMPACT_ATOMS: atom_id res chain seq x y z
N MET A 1 6.49 6.60 -26.06
CA MET A 1 5.44 5.83 -25.36
C MET A 1 5.49 6.26 -23.92
N GLU A 2 4.38 6.68 -23.33
CA GLU A 2 4.35 6.96 -21.89
C GLU A 2 4.57 5.66 -21.13
N GLU A 3 5.45 5.69 -20.13
CA GLU A 3 5.76 4.53 -19.31
C GLU A 3 4.52 4.15 -18.49
N GLN A 4 4.10 2.90 -18.61
CA GLN A 4 2.86 2.44 -17.97
C GLN A 4 3.07 2.36 -16.45
N LYS A 5 2.25 3.12 -15.71
CA LYS A 5 2.31 3.15 -14.26
C LYS A 5 1.45 2.05 -13.64
N TYR A 6 1.75 1.73 -12.39
CA TYR A 6 1.10 0.68 -11.61
C TYR A 6 0.65 1.26 -10.28
N VAL A 7 -0.52 0.82 -9.84
CA VAL A 7 -1.04 1.16 -8.52
C VAL A 7 -1.01 -0.08 -7.68
N ILE A 8 -0.36 0.03 -6.53
CA ILE A 8 -0.28 -1.05 -5.57
C ILE A 8 -0.81 -0.59 -4.22
N ALA A 9 -1.75 -1.35 -3.68
CA ALA A 9 -2.13 -1.33 -2.28
C ALA A 9 -1.21 -2.30 -1.51
N ILE A 10 -0.69 -1.84 -0.39
CA ILE A 10 0.26 -2.56 0.47
C ILE A 10 -0.32 -2.57 1.88
N ALA A 11 -0.50 -3.75 2.47
CA ALA A 11 -0.88 -3.85 3.87
C ALA A 11 0.32 -4.32 4.70
N LEU A 12 0.51 -3.70 5.86
CA LEU A 12 1.51 -4.10 6.84
C LEU A 12 0.79 -4.88 7.94
N ALA A 13 1.05 -6.19 8.01
CA ALA A 13 0.30 -7.10 8.87
C ALA A 13 1.20 -8.11 9.58
N GLU A 14 0.65 -8.74 10.61
CA GLU A 14 1.27 -9.81 11.39
C GLU A 14 0.27 -10.95 11.59
N GLN A 15 0.70 -12.18 11.32
CA GLN A 15 -0.12 -13.38 11.46
C GLN A 15 0.68 -14.40 12.26
N ASN A 16 0.12 -14.85 13.39
CA ASN A 16 0.79 -15.78 14.29
C ASN A 16 2.23 -15.32 14.64
N ASN A 17 2.39 -14.04 14.99
CA ASN A 17 3.67 -13.38 15.32
C ASN A 17 4.70 -13.35 14.17
N LYS A 18 4.26 -13.54 12.91
CA LYS A 18 5.11 -13.40 11.72
C LYS A 18 4.61 -12.24 10.87
N ARG A 19 5.51 -11.34 10.47
CA ARG A 19 5.18 -10.22 9.58
C ARG A 19 4.81 -10.72 8.19
N LEU A 20 3.80 -10.09 7.62
CA LEU A 20 3.34 -10.31 6.26
C LEU A 20 3.06 -8.97 5.60
N MET A 21 3.36 -8.90 4.30
CA MET A 21 3.09 -7.74 3.49
C MET A 21 2.22 -8.15 2.28
N PRO A 22 0.91 -8.30 2.46
CA PRO A 22 -0.03 -8.51 1.37
C PRO A 22 0.02 -7.35 0.38
N LEU A 23 0.02 -7.69 -0.91
CA LEU A 23 0.02 -6.73 -2.00
C LEU A 23 -1.22 -6.96 -2.86
N GLY A 24 -1.90 -5.89 -3.24
CA GLY A 24 -2.94 -5.86 -4.26
C GLY A 24 -2.60 -4.80 -5.28
N GLY A 25 -2.83 -5.04 -6.56
CA GLY A 25 -2.48 -4.04 -7.55
C GLY A 25 -2.92 -4.43 -8.94
N LYS A 26 -2.91 -3.44 -9.81
CA LYS A 26 -3.15 -3.60 -11.23
C LYS A 26 -2.42 -2.53 -12.01
N THR A 27 -2.20 -2.82 -13.27
CA THR A 27 -1.73 -1.84 -14.24
C THR A 27 -2.74 -0.69 -14.33
N PHE A 28 -2.27 0.55 -14.30
CA PHE A 28 -3.14 1.72 -14.28
C PHE A 28 -2.53 2.90 -15.05
N SER A 29 -3.29 3.48 -15.97
CA SER A 29 -2.88 4.66 -16.74
C SER A 29 -2.99 5.94 -15.90
N GLY A 30 -2.14 6.06 -14.87
CA GLY A 30 -1.98 7.23 -14.01
C GLY A 30 -3.13 7.43 -13.00
N VAL A 31 -2.80 7.55 -11.71
CA VAL A 31 -3.82 7.90 -10.70
C VAL A 31 -3.96 9.40 -10.67
N ASP A 32 -5.13 9.89 -11.05
CA ASP A 32 -5.60 11.18 -10.56
C ASP A 32 -6.58 10.89 -9.40
N PRO A 33 -6.14 11.03 -8.13
CA PRO A 33 -7.01 10.80 -6.97
C PRO A 33 -8.23 11.74 -6.94
N LEU A 34 -8.19 12.84 -7.68
CA LEU A 34 -9.28 13.81 -7.81
C LEU A 34 -10.30 13.39 -8.88
N SER A 35 -9.92 12.50 -9.80
CA SER A 35 -10.84 11.93 -10.78
C SER A 35 -11.71 10.84 -10.13
N GLN A 36 -13.03 11.00 -10.24
CA GLN A 36 -14.00 10.07 -9.66
C GLN A 36 -13.87 8.62 -10.20
N SER A 37 -13.44 8.48 -11.46
CA SER A 37 -13.18 7.18 -12.09
C SER A 37 -11.98 6.47 -11.46
N SER A 38 -10.86 7.17 -11.28
CA SER A 38 -9.66 6.59 -10.66
C SER A 38 -9.90 6.29 -9.18
N LYS A 39 -10.69 7.12 -8.49
CA LYS A 39 -11.05 6.87 -7.08
C LYS A 39 -11.75 5.54 -6.88
N LYS A 40 -12.85 5.27 -7.59
CA LYS A 40 -13.56 3.97 -7.49
C LYS A 40 -12.64 2.80 -7.81
N GLU A 41 -11.75 3.00 -8.76
CA GLU A 41 -10.86 1.96 -9.23
C GLU A 41 -9.77 1.61 -8.20
N VAL A 42 -9.22 2.62 -7.54
CA VAL A 42 -8.30 2.50 -6.39
C VAL A 42 -9.00 1.87 -5.19
N GLU A 43 -10.21 2.33 -4.85
CA GLU A 43 -11.01 1.77 -3.76
C GLU A 43 -11.27 0.27 -3.97
N LYS A 44 -11.51 -0.16 -5.21
CA LYS A 44 -11.63 -1.58 -5.53
C LYS A 44 -10.35 -2.37 -5.23
N ILE A 45 -9.18 -1.84 -5.60
CA ILE A 45 -7.88 -2.50 -5.29
C ILE A 45 -7.72 -2.68 -3.77
N ILE A 46 -8.03 -1.63 -3.02
CA ILE A 46 -7.98 -1.65 -1.55
C ILE A 46 -8.96 -2.68 -0.99
N LEU A 47 -10.20 -2.70 -1.46
CA LEU A 47 -11.21 -3.66 -1.03
C LEU A 47 -10.79 -5.10 -1.34
N ASP A 48 -10.29 -5.37 -2.54
CA ASP A 48 -9.82 -6.70 -2.94
C ASP A 48 -8.64 -7.16 -2.06
N LEU A 49 -7.77 -6.24 -1.64
CA LEU A 49 -6.70 -6.53 -0.67
C LEU A 49 -7.28 -6.81 0.73
N LEU A 50 -8.17 -5.96 1.22
CA LEU A 50 -8.80 -6.11 2.54
C LEU A 50 -9.61 -7.40 2.65
N LEU A 51 -10.32 -7.81 1.59
CA LEU A 51 -11.04 -9.08 1.55
C LEU A 51 -10.08 -10.28 1.65
N ARG A 52 -8.93 -10.24 0.97
CA ARG A 52 -7.90 -11.29 1.10
C ARG A 52 -7.28 -11.34 2.50
N ILE A 53 -7.10 -10.18 3.13
CA ILE A 53 -6.64 -10.09 4.52
C ILE A 53 -7.70 -10.66 5.47
N PHE A 54 -8.96 -10.31 5.27
CA PHE A 54 -10.07 -10.81 6.06
C PHE A 54 -10.20 -12.33 5.96
N GLN A 55 -10.03 -12.92 4.78
CA GLN A 55 -10.05 -14.39 4.62
C GLN A 55 -8.97 -15.09 5.47
N ARG A 56 -7.82 -14.45 5.68
CA ARG A 56 -6.72 -14.98 6.51
C ARG A 56 -7.01 -14.98 8.01
N THR A 57 -8.07 -14.30 8.48
CA THR A 57 -8.43 -14.33 9.91
C THR A 57 -8.86 -15.74 10.36
N THR A 58 -9.20 -16.62 9.41
CA THR A 58 -9.51 -18.03 9.68
C THR A 58 -8.27 -18.89 9.97
N GLU A 59 -7.08 -18.43 9.59
CA GLU A 59 -5.81 -19.16 9.69
C GLU A 59 -5.02 -18.85 10.99
N GLY A 60 -5.55 -17.99 11.84
CA GLY A 60 -4.96 -17.64 13.14
C GLY A 60 -5.09 -16.17 13.51
N SER A 61 -4.34 -15.77 14.55
CA SER A 61 -4.36 -14.38 15.03
C SER A 61 -3.73 -13.47 13.98
N LEU A 62 -4.49 -12.50 13.50
CA LEU A 62 -4.09 -11.51 12.52
C LEU A 62 -4.16 -10.11 13.14
N LYS A 63 -3.11 -9.32 12.92
CA LYS A 63 -3.02 -7.91 13.31
C LYS A 63 -2.57 -7.09 12.12
N ILE A 64 -3.17 -5.92 11.93
CA ILE A 64 -2.66 -4.89 11.02
C ILE A 64 -1.83 -3.91 11.84
N SER A 65 -0.76 -3.35 11.27
CA SER A 65 -0.04 -2.27 11.94
C SER A 65 -1.03 -1.15 12.26
N ASN A 66 -1.13 -0.78 13.53
CA ASN A 66 -2.15 0.16 14.00
C ASN A 66 -1.69 1.61 13.91
N ASP A 67 -0.57 1.85 13.24
CA ASP A 67 -0.04 3.17 12.91
C ASP A 67 -0.77 3.74 11.67
N GLU A 68 -0.48 4.98 11.34
CA GLU A 68 -1.04 5.63 10.15
C GLU A 68 -0.61 4.96 8.84
N THR A 69 0.27 3.96 8.88
CA THR A 69 0.91 3.31 7.73
C THR A 69 0.51 1.84 7.55
N GLY A 70 -0.47 1.34 8.31
CA GLY A 70 -0.94 -0.05 8.22
C GLY A 70 -1.50 -0.45 6.84
N LEU A 71 -1.99 0.54 6.08
CA LEU A 71 -2.41 0.38 4.69
C LEU A 71 -1.89 1.54 3.86
N LEU A 72 -1.16 1.22 2.80
CA LEU A 72 -0.51 2.18 1.91
C LEU A 72 -1.00 1.99 0.47
N LEU A 73 -0.92 3.06 -0.30
CA LEU A 73 -1.14 3.06 -1.74
C LEU A 73 0.06 3.73 -2.42
N ALA A 74 0.66 3.08 -3.40
CA ALA A 74 1.76 3.65 -4.16
C ALA A 74 1.49 3.59 -5.66
N GLU A 75 1.80 4.68 -6.34
CA GLU A 75 1.90 4.74 -7.80
C GLU A 75 3.36 4.56 -8.19
N ILE A 76 3.70 3.50 -8.92
CA ILE A 76 5.09 3.12 -9.23
C ILE A 76 5.25 2.73 -10.72
N SER A 77 6.48 2.74 -11.23
CA SER A 77 6.75 2.20 -12.58
C SER A 77 6.72 0.67 -12.60
N PHE A 78 6.55 0.09 -13.80
CA PHE A 78 6.64 -1.37 -13.98
C PHE A 78 7.98 -1.93 -13.50
N GLU A 79 9.07 -1.25 -13.85
CA GLU A 79 10.42 -1.65 -13.45
C GLU A 79 10.56 -1.66 -11.93
N SER A 80 10.12 -0.60 -11.25
CA SER A 80 10.16 -0.50 -9.79
C SER A 80 9.29 -1.57 -9.11
N MET A 81 8.13 -1.88 -9.70
CA MET A 81 7.26 -2.95 -9.20
C MET A 81 7.94 -4.31 -9.25
N HIS A 82 8.66 -4.62 -10.32
CA HIS A 82 9.31 -5.91 -10.46
C HIS A 82 10.61 -6.01 -9.67
N ASN A 83 11.43 -4.96 -9.67
CA ASN A 83 12.79 -5.00 -9.15
C ASN A 83 12.87 -4.59 -7.68
N ASN A 84 12.12 -3.57 -7.25
CA ASN A 84 12.30 -2.97 -5.93
C ASN A 84 11.30 -3.48 -4.90
N ILE A 85 10.03 -3.70 -5.26
CA ILE A 85 9.00 -4.13 -4.32
C ILE A 85 9.32 -5.47 -3.64
N PRO A 86 9.80 -6.52 -4.33
CA PRO A 86 10.20 -7.76 -3.66
C PRO A 86 11.32 -7.57 -2.62
N ILE A 87 12.28 -6.68 -2.92
CA ILE A 87 13.40 -6.37 -2.02
C ILE A 87 12.90 -5.57 -0.81
N ILE A 88 12.07 -4.55 -1.02
CA ILE A 88 11.45 -3.76 0.06
C ILE A 88 10.63 -4.66 0.97
N LYS A 89 9.80 -5.53 0.39
CA LYS A 89 9.00 -6.51 1.10
C LYS A 89 9.84 -7.42 1.99
N SER A 90 10.88 -8.03 1.42
CA SER A 90 11.75 -8.94 2.16
C SER A 90 12.43 -8.23 3.33
N ASN A 91 12.97 -7.02 3.08
CA ASN A 91 13.62 -6.21 4.11
C ASN A 91 12.67 -5.88 5.27
N TRP A 92 11.44 -5.47 4.99
CA TRP A 92 10.47 -5.13 6.04
C TRP A 92 9.97 -6.36 6.80
N ILE A 93 9.73 -7.50 6.13
CA ILE A 93 9.36 -8.75 6.83
C ILE A 93 10.43 -9.12 7.87
N ASN A 94 11.71 -8.99 7.51
CA ASN A 94 12.83 -9.33 8.37
C ASN A 94 13.09 -8.31 9.49
N SER A 95 13.05 -7.01 9.17
CA SER A 95 13.39 -5.94 10.13
C SER A 95 12.19 -5.47 10.95
N GLY A 96 11.02 -5.33 10.33
CA GLY A 96 9.89 -4.57 10.87
C GLY A 96 10.09 -3.06 10.86
N ASP A 97 11.13 -2.57 10.21
CA ASP A 97 11.44 -1.14 10.13
C ASP A 97 10.53 -0.46 9.10
N THR A 98 9.43 0.09 9.60
CA THR A 98 8.41 0.77 8.78
C THR A 98 8.94 2.10 8.23
N ASP A 99 9.78 2.83 8.97
CA ASP A 99 10.34 4.11 8.50
C ASP A 99 11.24 3.90 7.27
N THR A 100 12.13 2.91 7.33
CA THR A 100 12.97 2.52 6.19
C THR A 100 12.14 2.00 5.01
N LEU A 101 11.04 1.28 5.27
CA LEU A 101 10.11 0.85 4.21
C LEU A 101 9.48 2.07 3.53
N ILE A 102 8.96 3.02 4.30
CA ILE A 102 8.32 4.22 3.78
C ILE A 102 9.29 5.05 2.95
N GLU A 103 10.52 5.29 3.42
CA GLU A 103 11.52 6.05 2.66
C GLU A 103 11.90 5.37 1.34
N LYS A 104 12.05 4.04 1.33
CA LYS A 104 12.27 3.29 0.09
C LYS A 104 11.07 3.34 -0.86
N LEU A 105 9.84 3.31 -0.34
CA LEU A 105 8.64 3.47 -1.15
C LEU A 105 8.53 4.88 -1.73
N LYS A 106 8.91 5.92 -0.97
CA LYS A 106 8.98 7.30 -1.48
C LYS A 106 9.99 7.42 -2.62
N SER A 107 11.13 6.75 -2.56
CA SER A 107 12.17 6.87 -3.60
C SER A 107 11.80 6.21 -4.94
N ILE A 108 10.95 5.18 -4.93
CA ILE A 108 10.60 4.42 -6.15
C ILE A 108 9.21 4.75 -6.74
N SER A 109 8.41 5.53 -6.01
CA SER A 109 7.05 5.89 -6.44
C SER A 109 7.02 7.21 -7.21
N SER A 110 5.95 7.47 -7.93
CA SER A 110 5.53 8.83 -8.30
C SER A 110 4.71 9.46 -7.16
N ASN A 111 3.84 8.68 -6.54
CA ASN A 111 2.98 9.10 -5.44
C ASN A 111 2.88 8.01 -4.37
N LEU A 112 2.73 8.40 -3.11
CA LEU A 112 2.59 7.49 -1.98
C LEU A 112 1.58 8.07 -0.99
N TRP A 113 0.63 7.25 -0.57
CA TRP A 113 -0.41 7.63 0.39
C TRP A 113 -0.54 6.61 1.51
N SER A 114 -0.89 7.06 2.71
CA SER A 114 -1.56 6.22 3.68
C SER A 114 -3.06 6.22 3.43
N VAL A 115 -3.69 5.08 3.70
CA VAL A 115 -5.13 4.89 3.51
C VAL A 115 -5.78 4.65 4.85
N LYS A 116 -6.78 5.46 5.18
CA LYS A 116 -7.58 5.30 6.40
C LYS A 116 -9.06 5.26 6.07
N PHE A 117 -9.83 4.71 6.99
CA PHE A 117 -11.29 4.79 6.95
C PHE A 117 -11.76 5.71 8.07
N GLN A 118 -12.47 6.77 7.72
CA GLN A 118 -13.12 7.67 8.66
C GLN A 118 -14.63 7.44 8.60
N LYS A 119 -15.23 7.21 9.77
CA LYS A 119 -16.68 6.99 9.87
C LYS A 119 -17.42 8.17 9.25
N HIS A 120 -18.40 7.89 8.40
CA HIS A 120 -19.20 8.86 7.64
C HIS A 120 -18.49 9.60 6.49
N GLU A 121 -17.17 9.62 6.44
CA GLU A 121 -16.39 10.25 5.35
C GLU A 121 -15.86 9.23 4.34
N GLY A 122 -15.75 7.97 4.74
CA GLY A 122 -15.28 6.88 3.88
C GLY A 122 -13.75 6.77 3.87
N ILE A 123 -13.19 6.46 2.70
CA ILE A 123 -11.75 6.24 2.53
C ILE A 123 -11.06 7.61 2.36
N ILE A 124 -10.05 7.85 3.21
CA ILE A 124 -9.19 9.03 3.19
C ILE A 124 -7.79 8.61 2.78
N PHE A 125 -7.16 9.42 1.94
CA PHE A 125 -5.79 9.28 1.48
C PHE A 125 -4.96 10.42 2.06
N ASN A 126 -3.96 10.13 2.89
CA ASN A 126 -3.01 11.15 3.35
C ASN A 126 -1.72 11.00 2.54
N ASP A 127 -1.24 12.11 1.97
CA ASP A 127 -0.06 12.12 1.12
C ASP A 127 1.21 11.97 1.96
N LEU A 128 1.89 10.84 1.78
CA LEU A 128 3.18 10.57 2.45
C LEU A 128 4.37 11.02 1.61
N LYS A 129 4.18 11.26 0.30
CA LYS A 129 5.25 11.62 -0.62
C LYS A 129 5.88 12.96 -0.24
N ASN A 130 5.05 13.92 0.15
CA ASN A 130 5.43 15.30 0.42
C ASN A 130 5.56 15.62 1.91
N GLU A 131 5.19 14.69 2.80
CA GLU A 131 5.36 14.85 4.24
C GLU A 131 6.77 14.46 4.69
N LYS A 132 7.43 15.38 5.42
CA LYS A 132 8.61 15.05 6.23
C LYS A 132 8.13 14.27 7.45
N LEU A 133 8.58 13.02 7.57
CA LEU A 133 8.45 12.28 8.83
C LEU A 133 9.12 13.13 9.93
N SER A 134 8.34 13.48 10.96
CA SER A 134 8.76 14.38 12.04
C SER A 134 9.46 13.62 13.16
#